data_AF-A0A3N0Z0U2-F1
#
_entry.id   AF-A0A3N0Z0U2-F1
#
_cell.length_a   1.000
_cell.length_b   1.000
_cell.length_c   1.000
_cell.angle_alpha   90.00
_cell.angle_beta   90.00
_cell.angle_gamma   90.00
#
_symmetry.space_group_name_H-M   'P 1'
#
loop_
_entity.id
_entity.type
_entity.pdbx_description
1 polymer ?
#
loop_
_entity_poly.entity_id
_entity_poly.type
_entity_poly.pdbx_seq_one_letter_code
_entity_poly.pdbx_strand_id
1 'polypeptide(L)'
;MRECTFNVLTPGRLYDITVTTITQNIHSSATLKGRTLPLKVNHLKLSNMGKTDSLNASWEKPLGDLDFYYLMLLRGEQTVHNISVPANTTSTLLPFLRPGALHKLMVTTVSRSQTSKLAMAECRTDVKTVPIHTNP
;
A
#
# COMPACT_ATOMS: atom_id res chain seq x y z
N MET A 1 -37.72 6.98 -2.98
CA MET A 1 -36.45 6.56 -3.62
C MET A 1 -36.27 5.07 -3.33
N ARG A 2 -35.94 4.23 -4.33
CA ARG A 2 -35.58 2.82 -4.09
C ARG A 2 -34.07 2.70 -4.25
N GLU A 3 -33.42 2.08 -3.29
CA GLU A 3 -31.98 1.86 -3.28
C GLU A 3 -31.68 0.36 -3.26
N CYS A 4 -30.59 -0.03 -3.89
CA CYS A 4 -30.10 -1.40 -3.91
C CYS A 4 -28.62 -1.39 -3.54
N THR A 5 -28.22 -2.23 -2.60
CA THR A 5 -26.83 -2.37 -2.17
C THR A 5 -26.27 -3.69 -2.65
N PHE A 6 -25.20 -3.63 -3.43
CA PHE A 6 -24.45 -4.82 -3.81
C PHE A 6 -23.47 -5.18 -2.69
N ASN A 7 -23.65 -6.36 -2.11
CA ASN A 7 -22.76 -6.89 -1.08
C ASN A 7 -21.73 -7.83 -1.71
N VAL A 8 -20.60 -8.03 -1.01
CA VAL A 8 -19.54 -8.99 -1.40
C VAL A 8 -18.96 -8.68 -2.79
N LEU A 9 -18.41 -7.48 -2.94
CA LEU A 9 -17.66 -7.09 -4.13
C LEU A 9 -16.15 -7.36 -3.95
N THR A 10 -15.48 -7.65 -5.05
CA THR A 10 -14.02 -7.78 -5.09
C THR A 10 -13.40 -6.39 -4.90
N PRO A 11 -12.47 -6.20 -3.94
CA PRO A 11 -11.75 -4.94 -3.76
C PRO A 11 -10.93 -4.54 -4.98
N GLY A 12 -10.86 -3.25 -5.26
CA GLY A 12 -10.17 -2.70 -6.43
C GLY A 12 -10.81 -3.04 -7.78
N ARG A 13 -11.89 -3.81 -7.85
CA ARG A 13 -12.50 -4.23 -9.12
C ARG A 13 -13.38 -3.13 -9.72
N LEU A 14 -13.33 -2.97 -11.04
CA LEU A 14 -14.29 -2.16 -11.80
C LEU A 14 -15.55 -2.98 -12.07
N TYR A 15 -16.70 -2.40 -11.78
CA TYR A 15 -18.01 -2.95 -12.07
C TYR A 15 -18.77 -2.02 -13.02
N ASP A 16 -19.46 -2.62 -13.99
CA ASP A 16 -20.49 -1.96 -14.78
C ASP A 16 -21.84 -2.28 -14.15
N ILE A 17 -22.56 -1.24 -13.72
CA ILE A 17 -23.85 -1.32 -13.03
C ILE A 17 -24.92 -0.83 -13.98
N THR A 18 -25.86 -1.70 -14.36
CA THR A 18 -26.95 -1.37 -15.27
C THR A 18 -28.30 -1.44 -14.56
N VAL A 19 -29.09 -0.38 -14.70
CA VAL A 19 -30.47 -0.31 -14.22
C VAL A 19 -31.38 -0.33 -15.44
N THR A 20 -32.28 -1.31 -15.49
CA THR A 20 -33.25 -1.46 -16.60
C THR A 20 -34.67 -1.27 -16.07
N THR A 21 -35.38 -0.32 -16.67
CA THR A 21 -36.82 -0.12 -16.50
C THR A 21 -37.56 -0.94 -17.55
N ILE A 22 -38.51 -1.75 -17.09
CA ILE A 22 -39.32 -2.63 -17.95
C ILE A 22 -40.79 -2.24 -17.78
N THR A 23 -41.45 -1.87 -18.87
CA THR A 23 -42.89 -1.61 -18.90
C THR A 23 -43.52 -2.28 -20.11
N GLN A 24 -44.31 -3.34 -19.89
CA GLN A 24 -44.97 -4.16 -20.91
C GLN A 24 -44.01 -4.59 -22.05
N ASN A 25 -43.88 -3.77 -23.11
CA ASN A 25 -43.05 -4.04 -24.29
C ASN A 25 -41.87 -3.06 -24.46
N ILE A 26 -41.69 -2.10 -23.54
CA ILE A 26 -40.64 -1.09 -23.60
C ILE A 26 -39.62 -1.37 -22.51
N HIS A 27 -38.35 -1.40 -22.93
CA HIS A 27 -37.20 -1.49 -22.07
C HIS A 27 -36.37 -0.22 -22.21
N SER A 28 -36.00 0.40 -21.10
CA SER A 28 -35.05 1.50 -21.05
C SER A 28 -33.97 1.15 -20.04
N SER A 29 -32.70 1.45 -20.33
CA SER A 29 -31.59 1.13 -19.43
C SER A 29 -30.62 2.29 -19.27
N ALA A 30 -30.01 2.38 -18.10
CA ALA A 30 -28.93 3.30 -17.78
C ALA A 30 -27.77 2.51 -17.16
N THR A 31 -26.54 2.80 -17.58
CA THR A 31 -25.33 2.10 -17.11
C THR A 31 -24.34 3.09 -16.51
N LEU A 32 -23.74 2.72 -15.39
CA LEU A 32 -22.69 3.46 -14.69
C LEU A 32 -21.51 2.53 -14.40
N LYS A 33 -20.29 3.08 -14.41
CA LYS A 33 -19.09 2.37 -13.95
C LYS A 33 -18.70 2.78 -12.54
N GLY A 34 -18.40 1.81 -11.68
CA GLY A 34 -17.92 2.06 -10.31
C GLY A 34 -16.76 1.13 -9.95
N ARG A 35 -15.70 1.67 -9.36
CA ARG A 35 -14.56 0.88 -8.88
C ARG A 35 -14.55 0.85 -7.35
N THR A 36 -14.49 -0.35 -6.79
CA THR A 36 -14.32 -0.53 -5.34
C THR A 36 -12.93 -0.06 -4.90
N LEU A 37 -12.80 0.32 -3.63
CA LEU A 37 -11.48 0.65 -3.07
C LEU A 37 -10.64 -0.62 -2.97
N PRO A 38 -9.33 -0.58 -3.31
CA PRO A 38 -8.44 -1.69 -3.03
C PRO A 38 -8.21 -1.84 -1.53
N LEU A 39 -7.87 -3.06 -1.09
CA LEU A 39 -7.54 -3.33 0.31
C LEU A 39 -6.10 -2.95 0.61
N LYS A 40 -5.88 -2.37 1.79
CA LYS A 40 -4.53 -2.11 2.31
C LYS A 40 -3.73 -3.41 2.44
N VAL A 41 -2.40 -3.29 2.44
CA VAL A 41 -1.51 -4.43 2.71
C VAL A 41 -1.74 -5.01 4.11
N ASN A 42 -1.55 -6.33 4.24
CA ASN A 42 -1.59 -7.03 5.52
C ASN A 42 -0.18 -7.37 5.99
N HIS A 43 -0.03 -7.56 7.31
CA HIS A 43 1.23 -7.97 7.94
C HIS A 43 2.46 -7.15 7.50
N LEU A 44 2.29 -5.83 7.35
CA LEU A 44 3.37 -4.92 7.03
C LEU A 44 4.43 -4.93 8.14
N LYS A 45 5.66 -5.24 7.78
CA LYS A 45 6.83 -5.28 8.65
C LYS A 45 7.95 -4.43 8.06
N LEU A 46 8.65 -3.73 8.94
CA LEU A 46 9.86 -2.97 8.62
C LEU A 46 10.96 -3.42 9.57
N SER A 47 12.08 -3.89 9.02
CA SER A 47 13.20 -4.44 9.79
C SER A 47 14.51 -3.86 9.31
N ASN A 48 15.44 -3.58 10.23
CA ASN A 48 16.79 -3.16 9.89
C ASN A 48 17.72 -4.34 9.54
N MET A 49 17.36 -5.57 9.92
CA MET A 49 18.16 -6.78 9.67
C MET A 49 19.65 -6.62 10.09
N GLY A 50 19.93 -5.88 11.17
CA GLY A 50 21.30 -5.59 11.61
C GLY A 50 22.04 -4.53 10.79
N LYS A 51 21.35 -3.78 9.92
CA LYS A 51 21.93 -2.76 9.05
C LYS A 51 21.78 -1.36 9.63
N THR A 52 22.81 -0.55 9.42
CA THR A 52 22.85 0.85 9.88
C THR A 52 22.31 1.84 8.85
N ASP A 53 22.15 1.44 7.60
CA ASP A 53 21.89 2.36 6.48
C ASP A 53 20.77 1.89 5.54
N SER A 54 20.06 0.83 5.90
CA SER A 54 18.98 0.28 5.10
C SER A 54 17.91 -0.38 5.97
N LEU A 55 16.70 -0.41 5.45
CA LEU A 55 15.57 -1.12 6.05
C LEU A 55 14.94 -2.05 5.00
N ASN A 56 14.57 -3.25 5.42
CA ASN A 56 13.80 -4.20 4.64
C ASN A 56 12.32 -4.09 4.99
N ALA A 57 11.50 -3.73 4.00
CA ALA A 57 10.05 -3.73 4.10
C ALA A 57 9.48 -5.03 3.54
N SER A 58 8.50 -5.62 4.22
CA SER A 58 7.79 -6.80 3.74
C SER A 58 6.32 -6.77 4.14
N TRP A 59 5.46 -7.36 3.32
CA TRP A 59 4.01 -7.39 3.54
C TRP A 59 3.38 -8.57 2.79
N GLU A 60 2.14 -8.89 3.17
CA GLU A 60 1.32 -9.83 2.42
C GLU A 60 0.47 -9.12 1.37
N LYS A 61 0.37 -9.77 0.20
CA LYS A 61 -0.44 -9.27 -0.90
C LYS A 61 -1.92 -9.23 -0.50
N PRO A 62 -2.59 -8.07 -0.62
CA PRO A 62 -4.02 -7.98 -0.34
C PRO A 62 -4.84 -8.70 -1.41
N LEU A 63 -6.05 -9.12 -1.04
CA LEU A 63 -7.03 -9.68 -1.96
C LEU A 63 -7.60 -8.61 -2.89
N GLY A 64 -7.99 -9.03 -4.10
CA GLY A 64 -8.62 -8.18 -5.10
C GLY A 64 -7.67 -7.68 -6.18
N ASP A 65 -8.15 -6.69 -6.93
CA ASP A 65 -7.43 -6.12 -8.05
C ASP A 65 -6.48 -5.02 -7.59
N LEU A 66 -5.21 -5.18 -7.95
CA LEU A 66 -4.11 -4.31 -7.56
C LEU A 66 -3.18 -4.07 -8.75
N ASP A 67 -2.84 -2.81 -9.01
CA ASP A 67 -1.89 -2.45 -10.06
C ASP A 67 -0.46 -2.31 -9.48
N PHE A 68 -0.31 -1.58 -8.38
CA PHE A 68 0.97 -1.37 -7.71
C PHE A 68 0.81 -0.96 -6.24
N TYR A 69 1.91 -1.03 -5.48
CA TYR A 69 2.02 -0.46 -4.14
C TYR A 69 2.77 0.85 -4.20
N TYR A 70 2.34 1.82 -3.40
CA TYR A 70 3.01 3.10 -3.22
C TYR A 70 3.60 3.17 -1.81
N LEU A 71 4.90 3.39 -1.74
CA LEU A 71 5.67 3.38 -0.50
C LEU A 71 6.27 4.77 -0.25
N MET A 72 6.01 5.30 0.93
CA MET A 72 6.61 6.54 1.42
C MET A 72 7.31 6.26 2.74
N LEU A 73 8.64 6.43 2.78
CA LEU A 73 9.43 6.33 4.00
C LEU A 73 9.77 7.73 4.50
N LEU A 74 9.42 8.00 5.75
CA LEU A 74 9.68 9.25 6.43
C LEU A 74 10.75 9.09 7.51
N ARG A 75 11.52 10.16 7.73
CA ARG A 75 12.38 10.37 8.91
C ARG A 75 11.94 11.66 9.58
N GLY A 76 11.17 11.54 10.66
CA GLY A 76 10.37 12.67 11.15
C GLY A 76 9.36 13.09 10.08
N GLU A 77 9.35 14.36 9.70
CA GLU A 77 8.48 14.89 8.63
C GLU A 77 9.14 14.84 7.23
N GLN A 78 10.40 14.42 7.14
CA GLN A 78 11.12 14.40 5.86
C GLN A 78 10.91 13.07 5.12
N THR A 79 10.41 13.16 3.88
CA THR A 79 10.39 12.02 2.97
C THR A 79 11.79 11.66 2.50
N VAL A 80 12.22 10.44 2.80
CA VAL A 80 13.54 9.89 2.40
C VAL A 80 13.42 8.83 1.29
N HIS A 81 12.27 8.16 1.17
CA HIS A 81 11.93 7.35 0.00
C HIS A 81 10.50 7.61 -0.43
N ASN A 82 10.30 7.63 -1.74
CA ASN A 82 8.99 7.73 -2.37
C ASN A 82 9.03 6.91 -3.66
N ILE A 83 8.53 5.69 -3.60
CA ILE A 83 8.65 4.72 -4.70
C ILE A 83 7.35 3.98 -4.94
N SER A 84 7.15 3.54 -6.17
CA SER A 84 6.11 2.58 -6.53
C SER A 84 6.74 1.23 -6.85
N VAL A 85 6.15 0.15 -6.37
CA VAL A 85 6.58 -1.21 -6.69
C VAL A 85 5.42 -2.04 -7.27
N PRO A 86 5.70 -2.97 -8.21
CA PRO A 86 4.65 -3.77 -8.86
C PRO A 86 3.79 -4.60 -7.91
N ALA A 87 2.57 -4.96 -8.34
CA ALA A 87 1.61 -5.73 -7.54
C ALA A 87 2.05 -7.15 -7.13
N ASN A 88 3.10 -7.70 -7.74
CA ASN A 88 3.69 -9.00 -7.37
C ASN A 88 4.83 -8.86 -6.34
N THR A 89 5.23 -7.65 -5.97
CA THR A 89 6.24 -7.41 -4.93
C THR A 89 5.64 -7.55 -3.54
N THR A 90 6.28 -8.36 -2.69
CA THR A 90 5.92 -8.55 -1.27
C THR A 90 7.02 -8.10 -0.31
N SER A 91 8.18 -7.70 -0.84
CA SER A 91 9.27 -7.13 -0.05
C SER A 91 10.17 -6.23 -0.88
N THR A 92 10.76 -5.21 -0.26
CA THR A 92 11.75 -4.34 -0.90
C THR A 92 12.75 -3.80 0.11
N LEU A 93 13.99 -3.59 -0.35
CA LEU A 93 15.03 -2.92 0.40
C LEU A 93 14.94 -1.40 0.18
N LEU A 94 15.11 -0.63 1.26
CA LEU A 94 15.14 0.83 1.26
C LEU A 94 16.53 1.28 1.73
N PRO A 95 17.48 1.59 0.82
CA PRO A 95 18.87 1.89 1.13
C PRO A 95 19.11 3.37 1.48
N PHE A 96 20.37 3.74 1.75
CA PHE A 96 20.86 5.11 1.92
C PHE A 96 20.19 5.89 3.07
N LEU A 97 19.94 5.21 4.18
CA LEU A 97 19.31 5.77 5.36
C LEU A 97 20.34 6.27 6.37
N ARG A 98 19.89 7.18 7.24
CA ARG A 98 20.74 7.69 8.32
C ARG A 98 20.85 6.63 9.44
N PRO A 99 22.06 6.30 9.92
CA PRO A 99 22.25 5.42 11.08
C PRO A 99 21.61 5.93 12.35
N GLY A 100 21.11 4.99 13.15
CA GLY A 100 20.47 5.28 14.43
C GLY A 100 19.25 6.19 14.32
N ALA A 101 18.54 6.25 13.19
CA ALA A 101 17.38 7.11 13.00
C ALA A 101 16.08 6.31 12.92
N LEU A 102 15.02 6.83 13.53
CA LEU A 102 13.68 6.25 13.43
C LEU A 102 13.07 6.61 12.07
N HIS A 103 12.56 5.61 11.38
CA HIS A 103 11.86 5.77 10.12
C HIS A 103 10.45 5.21 10.20
N LYS A 104 9.52 5.87 9.51
CA LYS A 104 8.12 5.50 9.40
C LYS A 104 7.78 5.19 7.95
N LEU A 105 7.44 3.95 7.68
CA LEU A 105 7.00 3.51 6.36
C LEU A 105 5.47 3.59 6.29
N MET A 106 4.98 4.24 5.25
CA MET A 106 3.59 4.24 4.85
C MET A 106 3.45 3.49 3.53
N VAL A 107 2.51 2.55 3.48
CA VAL A 107 2.21 1.76 2.27
C VAL A 107 0.74 1.90 1.94
N THR A 108 0.45 2.25 0.70
CA THR A 108 -0.89 2.20 0.11
C THR A 108 -0.89 1.30 -1.12
N THR A 109 -2.05 0.74 -1.43
CA THR A 109 -2.26 -0.05 -2.63
C THR A 109 -3.09 0.75 -3.61
N VAL A 110 -2.74 0.69 -4.90
CA VAL A 110 -3.40 1.47 -5.95
C VAL A 110 -4.01 0.55 -7.00
N SER A 111 -5.27 0.82 -7.32
CA SER A 111 -6.03 0.13 -8.35
C SER A 111 -6.68 1.17 -9.25
N ARG A 112 -6.02 1.46 -10.37
CA ARG A 112 -6.26 2.58 -11.28
C ARG A 112 -6.34 3.91 -10.55
N SER A 113 -7.52 4.50 -10.47
CA SER A 113 -7.77 5.80 -9.82
C SER A 113 -8.04 5.69 -8.32
N GLN A 114 -8.16 4.48 -7.77
CA GLN A 114 -8.53 4.25 -6.37
C GLN A 114 -7.33 3.84 -5.53
N THR A 115 -7.25 4.37 -4.32
CA THR A 115 -6.19 4.10 -3.35
C THR A 115 -6.80 3.55 -2.06
N SER A 116 -6.11 2.61 -1.43
CA SER A 116 -6.55 2.03 -0.16
C SER A 116 -6.36 2.98 1.02
N LYS A 117 -6.85 2.55 2.19
CA LYS A 117 -6.36 3.04 3.48
C LYS A 117 -4.84 2.79 3.59
N LEU A 118 -4.17 3.62 4.39
CA LEU A 118 -2.75 3.48 4.68
C LEU A 118 -2.46 2.33 5.65
N ALA A 119 -1.37 1.61 5.41
CA ALA A 119 -0.71 0.73 6.36
C ALA A 119 0.61 1.38 6.81
N MET A 120 0.97 1.21 8.09
CA MET A 120 2.18 1.83 8.65
C MET A 120 3.01 0.81 9.41
N ALA A 121 4.33 1.00 9.35
CA ALA A 121 5.30 0.32 10.18
C ALA A 121 6.45 1.28 10.50
N GLU A 122 7.07 1.11 11.65
CA GLU A 122 8.18 1.95 12.11
C GLU A 122 9.37 1.08 12.48
N CYS A 123 10.59 1.56 12.19
CA CYS A 123 11.81 0.85 12.51
C CYS A 123 12.97 1.84 12.65
N ARG A 124 13.94 1.51 13.51
CA ARG A 124 15.17 2.27 13.66
C ARG A 124 16.30 1.55 12.93
N THR A 125 17.09 2.29 12.17
CA THR A 125 18.38 1.77 11.67
C THR A 125 19.35 1.61 12.83
N ASP A 126 20.29 0.66 12.72
CA ASP A 126 21.30 0.49 13.76
C ASP A 126 22.28 1.66 13.84
N VAL A 127 22.91 1.81 14.99
CA VAL A 127 23.92 2.84 15.23
C VAL A 127 25.25 2.38 14.60
N LYS A 128 25.95 3.28 13.92
CA LYS A 128 27.33 3.03 13.51
C LYS A 128 28.21 2.95 14.76
N THR A 129 28.67 1.76 15.11
CA THR A 129 29.72 1.59 16.14
C THR A 129 31.08 1.74 15.49
N VAL A 130 31.89 2.70 15.95
CA VAL A 130 33.31 2.77 15.60
C VAL A 130 34.04 1.75 16.51
N PRO A 131 34.88 0.85 15.97
CA PRO A 131 35.69 -0.02 16.82
C PRO A 131 36.58 0.84 17.70
N ILE A 132 36.49 0.67 19.01
CA ILE A 132 37.43 1.30 19.95
C ILE A 132 38.76 0.58 19.74
N HIS A 133 39.72 1.22 19.08
CA HIS A 133 41.11 0.77 19.14
C HIS A 133 41.62 1.03 20.56
N THR A 134 41.53 0.02 21.43
CA THR A 134 42.34 -0.02 22.64
C THR A 134 43.75 -0.42 22.22
N ASN A 135 44.65 0.57 22.11
CA ASN A 135 46.08 0.29 21.99
C ASN A 135 46.62 -0.03 23.40
N PRO A 136 47.37 -1.12 23.59
CA PRO A 136 48.04 -1.43 24.85
C PRO A 136 49.16 -0.42 25.18
#